data_AF-A0A564ULQ9-F1
#
_entry.id   AF-A0A564ULQ9-F1
#
_cell.length_a   1.000
_cell.length_b   1.000
_cell.length_c   1.000
_cell.angle_alpha   90.00
_cell.angle_beta   90.00
_cell.angle_gamma   90.00
#
_symmetry.space_group_name_H-M   'P 1'
#
loop_
_entity.id
_entity.type
_entity.pdbx_description
1 polymer ?
#
loop_
_entity_poly.entity_id
_entity_poly.type
_entity_poly.pdbx_seq_one_letter_code
_entity_poly.pdbx_strand_id
1 'polypeptide(L)'
;MLAKLQLDTDDFSFSLSEVPFDIDNEDTWAEGLIPVAKLFYNFVENLVEKELIDSAELENLKTKEYTKNLFQATDYPAIANSRTDNMGNSLQKRYRAKAINFNGTDIYVSTQFFDSDRDAVIDWYRSHL
;
A
#
# COMPACT_ATOMS: atom_id res chain seq x y z
N MET A 1 31.86 -16.22 1.60
CA MET A 1 30.53 -16.13 0.96
C MET A 1 29.87 -14.87 1.50
N LEU A 2 29.82 -13.79 0.72
CA LEU A 2 28.92 -12.68 1.07
C LEU A 2 27.50 -13.19 0.81
N ALA A 3 26.72 -13.37 1.87
CA ALA A 3 25.28 -13.48 1.75
C ALA A 3 24.82 -12.21 1.04
N LYS A 4 24.38 -12.34 -0.22
CA LYS A 4 23.64 -11.27 -0.89
C LYS A 4 22.41 -11.04 -0.03
N LEU A 5 22.41 -10.00 0.80
CA LEU A 5 21.18 -9.38 1.25
C LEU A 5 20.48 -8.91 -0.04
N GLN A 6 19.63 -9.77 -0.61
CA GLN A 6 18.57 -9.37 -1.52
C GLN A 6 17.50 -8.66 -0.69
N LEU A 7 17.89 -7.55 -0.06
CA LEU A 7 16.91 -6.57 0.37
C LEU A 7 16.32 -6.01 -0.92
N ASP A 8 15.02 -6.20 -1.09
CA ASP A 8 14.28 -5.62 -2.20
C ASP A 8 14.50 -4.10 -2.13
N THR A 9 14.72 -3.43 -3.27
CA THR A 9 14.96 -1.98 -3.29
C THR A 9 13.80 -1.21 -2.63
N ASP A 10 12.60 -1.79 -2.66
CA ASP A 10 11.40 -1.29 -1.96
C ASP A 10 11.50 -1.41 -0.42
N ASP A 11 12.18 -2.42 0.10
CA ASP A 11 12.45 -2.58 1.54
C ASP A 11 13.50 -1.55 1.99
N PHE A 12 14.47 -1.24 1.13
CA PHE A 12 15.47 -0.19 1.38
C PHE A 12 14.86 1.22 1.36
N SER A 13 14.01 1.55 0.37
CA SER A 13 13.40 2.88 0.24
C SER A 13 12.48 3.23 1.41
N PHE A 14 11.85 2.22 2.02
CA PHE A 14 11.05 2.39 3.24
C PHE A 14 11.92 2.78 4.45
N SER A 15 13.10 2.15 4.61
CA SER A 15 13.99 2.37 5.76
C SER A 15 14.75 3.71 5.74
N LEU A 16 14.91 4.33 4.57
CA LEU A 16 15.78 5.51 4.40
C LEU A 16 15.05 6.86 4.35
N SER A 17 13.71 6.89 4.41
CA SER A 17 12.97 8.15 4.48
C SER A 17 12.63 8.48 5.94
N GLU A 18 13.54 9.18 6.60
CA GLU A 18 13.35 9.90 7.87
C GLU A 18 12.33 11.07 7.76
N VAL A 19 11.43 11.06 6.77
CA VAL A 19 10.32 12.01 6.73
C VAL A 19 9.30 11.51 7.77
N PRO A 20 9.12 12.22 8.90
CA PRO A 20 8.14 11.81 9.90
C PRO A 20 6.77 11.78 9.22
N PHE A 21 6.10 10.63 9.28
CA PHE A 21 4.71 10.51 8.88
C PHE A 21 3.84 10.66 10.12
N ASP A 22 2.86 11.53 10.05
CA ASP A 22 1.85 11.72 11.08
C ASP A 22 0.47 11.69 10.40
N ILE A 23 -0.34 10.72 10.81
CA ILE A 23 -1.67 10.49 10.23
C ILE A 23 -2.58 11.70 10.43
N ASP A 24 -2.38 12.45 11.50
CA ASP A 24 -3.22 13.59 11.90
C ASP A 24 -2.67 14.94 11.38
N ASN A 25 -1.54 14.92 10.67
CA ASN A 25 -0.91 16.11 10.11
C ASN A 25 -0.60 15.96 8.61
N GLU A 26 -1.47 16.55 7.77
CA GLU A 26 -1.36 16.44 6.31
C GLU A 26 -0.07 17.04 5.73
N ASP A 27 0.54 18.00 6.44
CA ASP A 27 1.82 18.60 6.05
C ASP A 27 2.96 17.57 6.07
N THR A 28 2.76 16.40 6.69
CA THR A 28 3.75 15.31 6.71
C THR A 28 3.62 14.34 5.53
N TRP A 29 2.52 14.41 4.78
CA TRP A 29 2.25 13.52 3.66
C TRP A 29 1.64 14.20 2.44
N ALA A 30 1.79 15.53 2.36
CA ALA A 30 1.48 16.33 1.18
C ALA A 30 2.19 15.83 -0.10
N GLU A 31 1.75 16.37 -1.24
CA GLU A 31 2.32 16.06 -2.55
C GLU A 31 3.85 16.22 -2.56
N GLY A 32 4.56 15.22 -3.10
CA GLY A 32 6.02 15.20 -3.18
C GLY A 32 6.77 14.81 -1.90
N LEU A 33 6.10 14.66 -0.74
CA LEU A 33 6.77 14.29 0.51
C LEU A 33 6.95 12.79 0.71
N ILE A 34 5.92 12.01 0.40
CA ILE A 34 5.99 10.55 0.45
C ILE A 34 5.38 9.94 -0.80
N PRO A 35 5.88 8.80 -1.33
CA PRO A 35 5.24 8.13 -2.45
C PRO A 35 3.78 7.74 -2.13
N VAL A 36 2.88 7.81 -3.11
CA VAL A 36 1.45 7.45 -2.91
C VAL A 36 1.29 6.00 -2.42
N ALA A 37 2.13 5.08 -2.90
CA ALA A 37 2.12 3.71 -2.40
C ALA A 37 2.46 3.60 -0.89
N LYS A 38 3.25 4.54 -0.34
CA LYS A 38 3.59 4.58 1.10
C LYS A 38 2.43 5.20 1.88
N LEU A 39 1.83 6.26 1.33
CA LEU A 39 0.62 6.88 1.86
C LEU A 39 -0.51 5.86 2.00
N PHE A 40 -0.85 5.15 0.92
CA PHE A 40 -1.89 4.13 0.92
C PHE A 40 -1.62 3.02 1.94
N TYR A 41 -0.36 2.56 2.06
CA TYR A 41 0.02 1.58 3.08
C TYR A 41 -0.27 2.09 4.50
N ASN A 42 0.16 3.31 4.83
CA ASN A 42 -0.04 3.88 6.16
C ASN A 42 -1.54 4.08 6.46
N PHE A 43 -2.34 4.47 5.46
CA PHE A 43 -3.79 4.59 5.59
C PHE A 43 -4.46 3.24 5.85
N VAL A 44 -4.12 2.20 5.09
CA VAL A 44 -4.63 0.85 5.35
C VAL A 44 -4.23 0.36 6.74
N GLU A 45 -2.97 0.55 7.15
CA GLU A 45 -2.49 0.19 8.50
C GLU A 45 -3.34 0.87 9.58
N ASN A 46 -3.58 2.18 9.44
CA ASN A 46 -4.41 2.93 10.38
C ASN A 46 -5.88 2.48 10.41
N LEU A 47 -6.50 2.24 9.25
CA LEU A 47 -7.88 1.77 9.17
C LEU A 47 -8.05 0.38 9.77
N VAL A 48 -7.07 -0.50 9.58
CA VAL A 48 -7.07 -1.84 10.19
C VAL A 48 -6.92 -1.73 11.70
N GLU A 49 -5.97 -0.93 12.20
CA GLU A 49 -5.76 -0.71 13.64
C GLU A 49 -7.00 -0.14 14.35
N LYS A 50 -7.76 0.70 13.66
CA LYS A 50 -8.99 1.30 14.18
C LYS A 50 -10.25 0.48 13.87
N GLU A 51 -10.13 -0.66 13.20
CA GLU A 51 -11.25 -1.50 12.77
C GLU A 51 -12.28 -0.75 11.87
N LEU A 52 -11.81 0.21 11.08
CA LEU A 52 -12.63 1.07 10.20
C LEU A 52 -12.78 0.56 8.77
N ILE A 53 -12.04 -0.49 8.40
CA ILE A 53 -12.17 -1.18 7.12
C ILE A 53 -12.71 -2.58 7.34
N ASP A 54 -13.80 -2.93 6.65
CA ASP A 54 -14.41 -4.25 6.77
C ASP A 54 -13.79 -5.28 5.82
N SER A 55 -14.12 -6.55 6.04
CA SER A 55 -13.60 -7.64 5.22
C SER A 55 -14.07 -7.58 3.76
N ALA A 56 -15.26 -7.04 3.49
CA ALA A 56 -15.80 -7.00 2.13
C ALA A 56 -15.02 -6.01 1.27
N GLU A 57 -14.75 -4.82 1.81
CA GLU A 57 -13.90 -3.81 1.16
C GLU A 57 -12.50 -4.35 0.94
N LEU A 58 -11.95 -5.02 1.95
CA LEU A 58 -10.60 -5.58 1.89
C LEU A 58 -10.47 -6.69 0.83
N GLU A 59 -11.49 -7.53 0.64
CA GLU A 59 -11.55 -8.50 -0.45
C GLU A 59 -11.73 -7.82 -1.81
N ASN A 60 -12.54 -6.76 -1.90
CA ASN A 60 -12.71 -6.00 -3.14
C ASN A 60 -11.39 -5.37 -3.61
N LEU A 61 -10.57 -4.84 -2.68
CA LEU A 61 -9.24 -4.29 -2.96
C LEU A 61 -8.23 -5.33 -3.49
N LYS A 62 -8.54 -6.63 -3.38
CA LYS A 62 -7.76 -7.70 -4.02
C LYS A 62 -8.09 -7.91 -5.50
N THR A 63 -9.09 -7.19 -6.01
CA THR A 63 -9.48 -7.22 -7.41
C THR A 63 -8.92 -6.02 -8.17
N LYS A 64 -8.49 -6.27 -9.41
CA LYS A 64 -8.02 -5.22 -10.32
C LYS A 64 -9.13 -4.22 -10.64
N GLU A 65 -10.34 -4.71 -10.89
CA GLU A 65 -11.47 -3.88 -11.32
C GLU A 65 -11.85 -2.86 -10.25
N TYR A 66 -12.01 -3.31 -9.01
CA TYR A 66 -12.32 -2.40 -7.90
C TYR A 66 -11.20 -1.39 -7.67
N THR A 67 -9.95 -1.84 -7.66
CA THR A 67 -8.80 -0.96 -7.49
C THR A 67 -8.75 0.12 -8.58
N LYS A 68 -8.97 -0.26 -9.85
CA LYS A 68 -8.96 0.68 -10.99
C LYS A 68 -10.10 1.69 -10.92
N ASN A 69 -11.25 1.29 -10.37
CA ASN A 69 -12.40 2.18 -10.19
C ASN A 69 -12.12 3.25 -9.12
N LEU A 70 -11.41 2.90 -8.05
CA LEU A 70 -10.99 3.84 -7.01
C LEU A 70 -9.79 4.70 -7.45
N PHE A 71 -8.77 4.07 -8.02
CA PHE A 71 -7.46 4.65 -8.32
C PHE A 71 -7.17 4.45 -9.81
N GLN A 72 -7.58 5.42 -10.64
CA GLN A 72 -7.63 5.27 -12.09
C GLN A 72 -6.27 5.01 -12.74
N ALA A 73 -5.16 5.46 -12.16
CA ALA A 73 -3.84 5.17 -12.71
C ALA A 73 -3.30 3.79 -12.27
N THR A 74 -3.84 3.20 -11.21
CA THR A 74 -3.38 1.92 -10.65
C THR A 74 -3.98 0.71 -11.38
N ASP A 75 -3.12 -0.13 -11.96
CA ASP A 75 -3.52 -1.27 -12.80
C ASP A 75 -3.49 -2.65 -12.13
N TYR A 76 -3.07 -2.71 -10.87
CA TYR A 76 -2.93 -3.93 -10.09
C TYR A 76 -3.85 -3.87 -8.88
N PRO A 77 -4.27 -5.02 -8.31
CA PRO A 77 -4.92 -5.04 -7.01
C PRO A 77 -4.14 -4.23 -5.97
N ALA A 78 -4.84 -3.42 -5.18
CA ALA A 78 -4.24 -2.64 -4.11
C ALA A 78 -3.74 -3.52 -2.96
N ILE A 79 -4.38 -4.68 -2.77
CA ILE A 79 -4.08 -5.66 -1.71
C ILE A 79 -3.89 -7.06 -2.33
N ALA A 80 -3.05 -7.89 -1.72
CA ALA A 80 -2.85 -9.29 -2.06
C ALA A 80 -2.73 -10.18 -0.81
N ASN A 81 -2.93 -11.49 -1.02
CA ASN A 81 -2.75 -12.50 0.02
C ASN A 81 -1.28 -12.93 0.13
N SER A 82 -0.50 -12.77 -0.94
CA SER A 82 0.94 -13.06 -0.96
C SER A 82 1.71 -11.99 -1.72
N ARG A 83 2.97 -11.77 -1.32
CA ARG A 83 3.91 -10.90 -2.03
C ARG A 83 4.13 -11.27 -3.49
N THR A 84 3.95 -12.55 -3.81
CA THR A 84 4.19 -13.11 -5.14
C THR A 84 2.95 -13.15 -6.02
N ASP A 85 1.81 -12.67 -5.53
CA ASP A 85 0.60 -12.57 -6.34
C ASP A 85 0.84 -11.62 -7.51
N ASN A 86 0.11 -11.81 -8.61
CA ASN A 86 0.15 -10.94 -9.79
C ASN A 86 1.55 -10.73 -10.43
N MET A 87 2.53 -11.60 -10.12
CA MET A 87 3.86 -11.58 -10.77
C MET A 87 3.81 -12.07 -12.24
N GLY A 88 2.86 -12.94 -12.57
CA GLY A 88 2.85 -13.64 -13.86
C GLY A 88 4.18 -14.36 -14.09
N ASN A 89 4.81 -14.11 -15.24
CA ASN A 89 6.15 -14.63 -15.57
C ASN A 89 7.29 -13.67 -15.18
N SER A 90 7.01 -12.59 -14.46
CA SER A 90 8.01 -11.61 -14.02
C SER A 90 8.66 -12.02 -12.69
N LEU A 91 9.87 -11.53 -12.44
CA LEU A 91 10.54 -11.62 -11.12
C LEU A 91 10.21 -10.41 -10.22
N GLN A 92 9.53 -9.40 -10.75
CA GLN A 92 9.20 -8.18 -10.01
C GLN A 92 8.06 -8.44 -9.03
N LYS A 93 8.33 -8.23 -7.73
CA LYS A 93 7.27 -8.20 -6.71
C LYS A 93 6.56 -6.86 -6.77
N ARG A 94 5.24 -6.89 -6.66
CA ARG A 94 4.36 -5.70 -6.73
C ARG A 94 3.79 -5.32 -5.38
N TYR A 95 4.13 -6.07 -4.34
CA TYR A 95 3.60 -5.88 -3.00
C TYR A 95 4.72 -5.80 -1.98
N ARG A 96 4.51 -4.95 -0.97
CA ARG A 96 5.47 -4.64 0.09
C ARG A 96 5.88 -5.89 0.87
N ALA A 97 7.09 -5.89 1.45
CA ALA A 97 7.49 -6.97 2.35
C ALA A 97 6.80 -6.93 3.71
N LYS A 98 6.62 -5.72 4.25
CA LYS A 98 5.92 -5.51 5.51
C LYS A 98 4.43 -5.79 5.29
N ALA A 99 3.96 -6.89 5.85
CA ALA A 99 2.55 -7.23 5.87
C ALA A 99 1.78 -6.33 6.84
N ILE A 100 0.47 -6.24 6.65
CA ILE A 100 -0.48 -5.74 7.65
C ILE A 100 -1.26 -6.96 8.14
N ASN A 101 -1.45 -7.09 9.46
CA ASN A 101 -2.26 -8.18 10.01
C ASN A 101 -3.72 -7.72 10.11
N PHE A 102 -4.62 -8.36 9.37
CA PHE A 102 -6.05 -8.12 9.42
C PHE A 102 -6.74 -9.37 9.94
N ASN A 103 -7.33 -9.30 11.14
CA ASN A 103 -8.05 -10.41 11.78
C ASN A 103 -7.24 -11.72 11.82
N GLY A 104 -5.94 -11.63 12.13
CA GLY A 104 -5.05 -12.80 12.21
C GLY A 104 -4.54 -13.31 10.86
N THR A 105 -4.89 -12.63 9.75
CA THR A 105 -4.38 -12.95 8.40
C THR A 105 -3.48 -11.84 7.89
N ASP A 106 -2.32 -12.21 7.38
CA ASP A 106 -1.40 -11.25 6.76
C ASP A 106 -1.88 -10.88 5.36
N ILE A 107 -1.88 -9.58 5.08
CA ILE A 107 -2.14 -9.02 3.76
C ILE A 107 -0.99 -8.13 3.31
N TYR A 108 -0.85 -7.99 2.00
CA TYR A 108 0.27 -7.28 1.38
C TYR A 108 -0.24 -6.15 0.49
N VAL A 109 0.27 -4.95 0.73
CA VAL A 109 -0.15 -3.74 0.01
C VAL A 109 0.70 -3.53 -1.23
N SER A 110 0.07 -3.11 -2.32
CA SER A 110 0.73 -2.84 -3.59
C SER A 110 1.73 -1.69 -3.51
N THR A 111 2.83 -1.81 -4.26
CA THR A 111 3.79 -0.73 -4.50
C THR A 111 3.48 0.04 -5.78
N GLN A 112 2.47 -0.40 -6.56
CA GLN A 112 2.15 0.12 -7.89
C GLN A 112 1.10 1.23 -7.86
N PHE A 113 1.41 2.33 -7.16
CA PHE A 113 0.59 3.55 -7.17
C PHE A 113 1.32 4.70 -7.85
N PHE A 114 0.55 5.65 -8.39
CA PHE A 114 1.07 6.81 -9.11
C PHE A 114 0.65 8.11 -8.42
N ASP A 115 1.42 9.18 -8.62
CA ASP A 115 1.13 10.49 -8.00
C ASP A 115 -0.25 11.04 -8.40
N SER A 116 -0.72 10.72 -9.62
CA SER A 116 -2.05 11.11 -10.09
C SER A 116 -3.21 10.45 -9.32
N ASP A 117 -2.97 9.39 -8.55
CA ASP A 117 -3.98 8.75 -7.70
C ASP A 117 -3.97 9.32 -6.26
N ARG A 118 -3.10 10.27 -5.92
CA ARG A 118 -2.93 10.77 -4.55
C ARG A 118 -4.24 11.26 -3.94
N ASP A 119 -4.94 12.16 -4.61
CA ASP A 119 -6.16 12.77 -4.08
C ASP A 119 -7.24 11.70 -3.89
N ALA A 120 -7.36 10.76 -4.83
CA ALA A 120 -8.28 9.64 -4.72
C ALA A 120 -7.95 8.71 -3.53
N VAL A 121 -6.66 8.47 -3.25
CA VAL A 121 -6.21 7.72 -2.05
C VAL A 121 -6.57 8.44 -0.76
N ILE A 122 -6.40 9.77 -0.71
CA ILE A 122 -6.76 10.59 0.46
C ILE A 122 -8.27 10.60 0.66
N ASP A 123 -9.04 10.82 -0.39
CA ASP A 123 -10.50 10.85 -0.34
C ASP A 123 -11.07 9.47 0.05
N TRP A 124 -10.49 8.39 -0.48
CA TRP A 124 -10.84 7.03 -0.06
C TRP A 124 -10.56 6.81 1.43
N TYR A 125 -9.39 7.21 1.95
CA TYR A 125 -9.11 7.06 3.38
C TYR A 125 -10.10 7.87 4.24
N ARG A 126 -10.36 9.13 3.88
CA ARG A 126 -11.28 10.01 4.60
C ARG A 126 -12.72 9.50 4.60
N SER A 127 -13.15 8.74 3.59
CA SER A 127 -14.51 8.17 3.56
C SER A 127 -14.76 7.07 4.59
N HIS A 128 -13.69 6.56 5.24
CA HIS A 128 -13.74 5.54 6.28
C HIS A 128 -13.64 6.11 7.71
N LEU A 129 -13.39 7.42 7.86
CA LEU A 129 -13.29 8.11 9.16
C LEU A 129 -14.66 8.57 9.66
#